data_AF-A0A5N4E8N0-F1
#
_entry.id   AF-A0A5N4E8N0-F1
#
_cell.length_a   1.000
_cell.length_b   1.000
_cell.length_c   1.000
_cell.angle_alpha   90.00
_cell.angle_beta   90.00
_cell.angle_gamma   90.00
#
_symmetry.space_group_name_H-M   'P 1'
#
loop_
_entity.id
_entity.type
_entity.pdbx_description
1 polymer ?
#
loop_
_entity_poly.entity_id
_entity_poly.type
_entity_poly.pdbx_seq_one_letter_code
_entity_poly.pdbx_strand_id
1 'polypeptide(L)'
;MEGPLRRKTLLKEGRKPAYKSTPGKKVSIVGWMVQLPDDPEHPDIFQLNNPDKGNVYKFQTGSRFHAILWHKHLDDACKSNRPQYASIPFIVFLPPPKPKKYVF
;
A
#
# COMPACT_ATOMS: atom_id res chain seq x y z
N MET A 1 33.06 17.27 1.34
CA MET A 1 31.68 16.96 1.79
C MET A 1 30.81 16.78 0.55
N GLU A 2 30.75 15.58 0.00
CA GLU A 2 29.85 15.25 -1.12
C GLU A 2 28.55 14.66 -0.56
N GLY A 3 27.43 15.33 -0.82
CA GLY A 3 26.09 14.79 -0.57
C GLY A 3 25.65 13.87 -1.72
N PRO A 4 24.81 12.86 -1.47
CA PRO A 4 24.42 11.90 -2.50
C PRO A 4 23.60 12.58 -3.59
N LEU A 5 24.19 12.60 -4.80
CA LEU A 5 23.63 13.18 -6.01
C LEU A 5 22.24 12.59 -6.29
N ARG A 6 21.19 13.41 -6.15
CA ARG A 6 19.81 13.02 -6.49
C ARG A 6 19.78 12.62 -7.97
N ARG A 7 19.61 11.32 -8.21
CA ARG A 7 19.52 10.71 -9.55
C ARG A 7 18.34 11.34 -10.31
N LYS A 8 18.64 12.30 -11.17
CA LYS A 8 17.68 12.91 -12.09
C LYS A 8 17.44 11.91 -13.22
N THR A 9 16.30 11.25 -13.24
CA THR A 9 15.92 10.37 -14.35
C THR A 9 15.61 11.22 -15.57
N LEU A 10 16.58 11.32 -16.49
CA LEU A 10 16.33 11.77 -17.85
C LEU A 10 15.39 10.74 -18.52
N LEU A 11 14.13 11.10 -18.67
CA LEU A 11 13.22 10.36 -19.54
C LEU A 11 13.66 10.64 -20.97
N LYS A 12 14.10 9.59 -21.69
CA LYS A 12 14.37 9.65 -23.12
C LYS A 12 13.07 10.04 -23.83
N GLU A 13 13.09 11.12 -24.62
CA GLU A 13 11.93 11.59 -25.37
C GLU A 13 11.25 10.44 -26.12
N GLY A 14 9.94 10.24 -25.87
CA GLY A 14 9.10 9.31 -26.62
C GLY A 14 8.61 8.06 -25.87
N ARG A 15 9.09 7.74 -24.65
CA ARG A 15 8.52 6.62 -23.86
C ARG A 15 7.68 7.12 -22.69
N LYS A 16 6.34 7.02 -22.82
CA LYS A 16 5.41 7.15 -21.69
C LYS A 16 5.86 6.19 -20.58
N PRO A 17 5.98 6.61 -19.30
CA PRO A 17 6.36 5.71 -18.23
C PRO A 17 5.33 4.58 -18.16
N ALA A 18 5.78 3.34 -18.34
CA ALA A 18 4.92 2.18 -18.15
C ALA A 18 4.44 2.20 -16.70
N TYR A 19 3.11 2.22 -16.50
CA TYR A 19 2.52 2.01 -15.19
C TYR A 19 3.04 0.68 -14.66
N LYS A 20 3.63 0.66 -13.46
CA LYS A 20 4.15 -0.59 -12.88
C LYS A 20 2.97 -1.52 -12.63
N SER A 21 3.04 -2.75 -13.12
CA SER A 21 2.00 -3.76 -12.90
C SER A 21 1.91 -4.24 -11.45
N THR A 22 2.91 -3.92 -10.62
CA THR A 22 3.01 -4.35 -9.22
C THR A 22 3.15 -3.16 -8.26
N PRO A 23 2.56 -3.26 -7.05
CA PRO A 23 2.67 -2.20 -6.04
C PRO A 23 4.12 -2.06 -5.57
N GLY A 24 4.62 -0.82 -5.50
CA GLY A 24 5.99 -0.54 -5.06
C GLY A 24 6.22 -0.67 -3.56
N LYS A 25 5.14 -0.69 -2.75
CA LYS A 25 5.18 -0.86 -1.30
C LYS A 25 3.95 -1.66 -0.84
N LYS A 26 4.14 -2.59 0.08
CA LYS A 26 3.08 -3.34 0.77
C LYS A 26 3.44 -3.40 2.25
N VAL A 27 2.56 -2.90 3.10
CA VAL A 27 2.81 -2.79 4.54
C VAL A 27 1.53 -3.18 5.28
N SER A 28 1.68 -4.01 6.31
CA SER A 28 0.61 -4.27 7.27
C SER A 28 0.42 -3.07 8.19
N ILE A 29 -0.83 -2.69 8.40
CA ILE A 29 -1.22 -1.65 9.36
C ILE A 29 -1.94 -2.22 10.59
N VAL A 30 -1.97 -3.54 10.75
CA VAL A 30 -2.52 -4.16 11.97
C VAL A 30 -1.71 -3.67 13.19
N GLY A 31 -2.41 -3.26 14.24
CA GLY A 31 -1.81 -2.67 15.44
C GLY A 31 -1.35 -1.20 15.29
N TRP A 32 -1.52 -0.60 14.11
CA TRP A 32 -1.23 0.83 13.93
C TRP A 32 -2.37 1.69 14.50
N MET A 33 -2.18 3.01 14.53
CA MET A 33 -3.21 3.93 14.99
C MET A 33 -3.45 5.00 13.94
N VAL A 34 -4.72 5.21 13.58
CA VAL A 34 -5.14 6.32 12.72
C VAL A 34 -5.74 7.42 13.58
N GLN A 35 -5.51 8.68 13.20
CA GLN A 35 -5.99 9.87 13.91
C GLN A 35 -6.53 10.89 12.92
N LEU A 36 -7.64 11.53 13.25
CA LEU A 36 -8.21 12.64 12.50
C LEU A 36 -7.98 13.93 13.30
N PRO A 37 -7.02 14.79 12.90
CA PRO A 37 -6.82 16.06 13.59
C PRO A 37 -8.01 17.02 13.34
N ASP A 38 -8.35 17.80 14.37
CA ASP A 38 -9.31 18.89 14.29
C ASP A 38 -8.63 20.21 13.94
N ASP A 39 -7.81 20.16 12.88
CA ASP A 39 -7.12 21.32 12.33
C ASP A 39 -7.96 21.96 11.21
N PRO A 40 -8.48 23.19 11.41
CA PRO A 40 -9.27 23.88 10.40
C PRO A 40 -8.46 24.33 9.18
N GLU A 41 -7.14 24.48 9.27
CA GLU A 41 -6.28 24.82 8.12
C GLU A 41 -6.07 23.62 7.20
N HIS A 42 -6.12 22.42 7.78
CA HIS A 42 -5.89 21.16 7.08
C HIS A 42 -6.98 20.13 7.38
N PRO A 43 -8.25 20.44 7.04
CA PRO A 43 -9.38 19.58 7.38
C PRO A 43 -9.36 18.25 6.62
N ASP A 44 -8.65 18.15 5.50
CA ASP A 44 -8.58 16.98 4.64
C ASP A 44 -7.40 16.04 4.96
N ILE A 45 -6.73 16.24 6.09
CA ILE A 45 -5.60 15.41 6.54
C ILE A 45 -6.05 14.39 7.59
N PHE A 46 -5.50 13.17 7.49
CA PHE A 46 -5.47 12.22 8.60
C PHE A 46 -4.03 11.74 8.85
N GLN A 47 -3.77 11.27 10.07
CA GLN A 47 -2.47 10.78 10.49
C GLN A 47 -2.53 9.27 10.73
N LEU A 48 -1.45 8.56 10.38
CA LEU A 48 -1.29 7.14 10.62
C LEU A 48 0.05 6.88 11.31
N ASN A 49 -0.01 6.25 12.48
CA ASN A 49 1.10 6.04 13.41
C ASN A 49 1.44 4.56 13.50
N ASN A 50 2.71 4.22 13.36
CA ASN A 50 3.22 2.90 13.67
C ASN A 50 3.85 2.91 15.08
N PRO A 51 3.25 2.24 16.08
CA PRO A 51 3.77 2.25 17.45
C PRO A 51 5.15 1.60 17.57
N ASP A 52 5.46 0.60 16.75
CA ASP A 52 6.72 -0.16 16.87
C ASP A 52 7.94 0.61 16.34
N LYS A 53 7.71 1.49 15.36
CA LYS A 53 8.78 2.20 14.64
C LYS A 53 8.82 3.70 14.93
N GLY A 54 7.82 4.22 15.65
CA GLY A 54 7.66 5.67 15.84
C GLY A 54 7.42 6.44 14.53
N ASN A 55 7.09 5.75 13.44
CA ASN A 55 6.84 6.40 12.15
C ASN A 55 5.45 7.03 12.17
N VAL A 56 5.40 8.31 11.83
CA VAL A 56 4.16 9.08 11.68
C VAL A 56 4.02 9.51 10.23
N TYR A 57 2.88 9.19 9.63
CA TYR A 57 2.55 9.56 8.26
C TYR A 57 1.33 10.47 8.26
N LYS A 58 1.35 11.53 7.44
CA LYS A 58 0.19 12.38 7.19
C LYS A 58 -0.27 12.19 5.76
N PHE A 59 -1.57 12.03 5.57
CA PHE A 59 -2.20 11.81 4.27
C PHE A 59 -3.22 12.88 4.00
N GLN A 60 -3.07 13.58 2.88
CA GLN A 60 -4.03 14.55 2.40
C GLN A 60 -4.99 13.89 1.40
N THR A 61 -6.28 14.13 1.56
CA THR A 61 -7.35 13.43 0.81
C THR A 61 -8.18 14.33 -0.09
N GLY A 62 -7.96 15.65 -0.06
CA GLY A 62 -8.66 16.66 -0.86
C GLY A 62 -10.05 17.04 -0.34
N SER A 63 -10.55 16.38 0.71
CA SER A 63 -11.82 16.73 1.37
C SER A 63 -11.89 16.17 2.81
N ARG A 64 -12.51 16.92 3.73
CA ARG A 64 -12.80 16.45 5.09
C ARG A 64 -13.60 15.14 5.09
N PHE A 65 -14.57 15.02 4.18
CA PHE A 65 -15.39 13.82 4.07
C PHE A 65 -14.56 12.59 3.71
N HIS A 66 -13.61 12.73 2.77
CA HIS A 66 -12.70 11.64 2.44
C HIS A 66 -11.76 11.31 3.59
N ALA A 67 -11.24 12.30 4.32
CA ALA A 67 -10.42 12.06 5.50
C ALA A 67 -11.17 11.22 6.56
N ILE A 68 -12.45 11.53 6.81
CA ILE A 68 -13.31 10.77 7.72
C ILE A 68 -13.54 9.34 7.20
N LEU A 69 -13.81 9.18 5.90
CA LEU A 69 -14.05 7.87 5.29
C LEU A 69 -12.81 6.97 5.37
N TRP A 70 -11.63 7.52 5.06
CA TRP A 70 -10.36 6.82 5.20
C TRP A 70 -10.08 6.47 6.66
N HIS A 71 -10.27 7.41 7.57
CA HIS A 71 -10.10 7.18 9.01
C HIS A 71 -10.95 6.01 9.48
N LYS A 72 -12.25 5.98 9.15
CA LYS A 72 -13.15 4.88 9.54
C LYS A 72 -12.63 3.51 9.06
N HIS A 73 -12.27 3.38 7.79
CA HIS A 73 -11.80 2.11 7.24
C HIS A 73 -10.43 1.68 7.78
N LEU A 74 -9.54 2.64 8.02
CA LEU A 74 -8.22 2.36 8.56
C LEU A 74 -8.27 2.00 10.05
N ASP A 75 -9.17 2.60 10.83
CA ASP A 75 -9.37 2.27 12.25
C ASP A 75 -9.82 0.81 12.41
N ASP A 76 -10.78 0.37 11.60
CA ASP A 76 -11.20 -1.03 11.52
C ASP A 76 -10.06 -1.95 11.10
N ALA A 77 -9.27 -1.56 10.10
CA ALA A 77 -8.15 -2.35 9.60
C ALA A 77 -7.01 -2.46 10.62
N CYS A 78 -6.75 -1.40 11.39
CA CYS A 78 -5.75 -1.38 12.45
C CYS A 78 -6.10 -2.34 13.60
N LYS A 79 -7.40 -2.46 13.93
CA LYS A 79 -7.91 -3.35 14.99
C LYS A 79 -8.20 -4.76 14.49
N SER A 80 -8.05 -5.02 13.19
CA SER A 80 -8.41 -6.30 12.59
C SER A 80 -7.45 -7.41 13.01
N ASN A 81 -7.99 -8.48 13.60
CA ASN A 81 -7.24 -9.72 13.84
C ASN A 81 -7.22 -10.65 12.62
N ARG A 82 -7.42 -10.11 11.40
CA ARG A 82 -7.42 -10.95 10.20
C ARG A 82 -6.02 -11.53 10.02
N PRO A 83 -5.86 -12.87 9.96
CA PRO A 83 -4.57 -13.47 9.67
C PRO A 83 -4.11 -12.90 8.34
N GLN A 84 -2.94 -12.25 8.34
CA GLN A 84 -2.26 -11.92 7.10
C GLN A 84 -2.02 -13.26 6.45
N TYR A 85 -2.74 -13.57 5.36
CA TYR A 85 -2.50 -14.78 4.58
C TYR A 85 -1.00 -14.92 4.49
N ALA A 86 -0.49 -15.99 5.13
CA ALA A 86 0.89 -16.39 5.06
C ALA A 86 1.30 -16.12 3.62
N SER A 87 2.36 -15.34 3.43
CA SER A 87 2.97 -15.14 2.14
C SER A 87 3.14 -16.52 1.51
N ILE A 88 2.18 -16.95 0.69
CA ILE A 88 2.34 -18.12 -0.15
C ILE A 88 3.29 -17.57 -1.20
N PRO A 89 4.59 -17.91 -1.17
CA PRO A 89 5.47 -17.47 -2.22
C PRO A 89 5.05 -18.32 -3.41
N PHE A 90 4.27 -17.76 -4.34
CA PHE A 90 4.21 -18.22 -5.72
C PHE A 90 4.25 -19.76 -5.89
N ILE A 91 3.35 -20.52 -5.23
CA ILE A 91 3.26 -21.96 -5.49
C ILE A 91 2.37 -22.15 -6.71
N VAL A 92 3.07 -22.16 -7.85
CA VAL A 92 2.86 -22.97 -9.05
C VAL A 92 1.44 -22.92 -9.63
N PHE A 93 1.31 -22.17 -10.73
CA PHE A 93 0.39 -22.50 -11.81
C PHE A 93 0.72 -23.94 -12.27
N LEU A 94 0.13 -24.95 -11.64
CA LEU A 94 0.22 -26.32 -12.14
C LEU A 94 -0.61 -26.35 -13.42
N PRO A 95 -0.03 -26.54 -14.62
CA PRO A 95 -0.84 -26.70 -15.81
C PRO A 95 -1.72 -27.95 -15.64
N PRO A 96 -2.97 -27.93 -16.14
CA PRO A 96 -3.87 -29.07 -15.99
C PRO A 96 -3.23 -30.33 -16.59
N PRO A 97 -3.43 -31.52 -15.97
CA PRO A 97 -2.94 -32.76 -16.54
C PRO A 97 -3.56 -32.96 -17.92
N LYS A 98 -2.71 -33.21 -18.93
CA LYS A 98 -3.19 -33.55 -20.27
C LYS A 98 -4.06 -34.81 -20.18
N PRO A 99 -5.19 -34.88 -20.91
CA PRO A 99 -6.05 -36.05 -20.90
C PRO A 99 -5.26 -37.27 -21.40
N LYS A 100 -5.24 -38.35 -20.61
CA LYS A 100 -4.74 -39.64 -21.07
C LYS A 100 -5.72 -40.14 -22.15
N LYS A 101 -5.25 -40.24 -23.39
CA LYS A 101 -5.97 -40.98 -24.42
C LYS A 101 -5.87 -42.46 -24.04
N TYR A 102 -6.97 -43.04 -23.59
CA TYR A 102 -7.11 -44.49 -23.57
C TYR A 102 -7.47 -44.92 -24.99
N VAL A 103 -6.61 -45.74 -25.59
CA VAL A 103 -6.91 -46.49 -26.79
C VAL A 103 -7.27 -47.89 -26.29
N PHE A 104 -8.48 -48.37 -26.64
CA PHE A 104 -8.88 -49.76 -26.46
C PHE A 104 -8.24 -50.63 -27.52
#